data_AF-A0A5R9DQG0-F1
#
_entry.id   AF-A0A5R9DQG0-F1
#
_cell.length_a   1.000
_cell.length_b   1.000
_cell.length_c   1.000
_cell.angle_alpha   90.00
_cell.angle_beta   90.00
_cell.angle_gamma   90.00
#
_symmetry.space_group_name_H-M   'P 1'
#
loop_
_entity.id
_entity.type
_entity.pdbx_description
1 polymer ?
#
loop_
_entity_poly.entity_id
_entity_poly.type
_entity_poly.pdbx_seq_one_letter_code
_entity_poly.pdbx_strand_id
1 'polypeptide(L)' 'SHSKFRYLYVDAMYIKVREDNRVVSKAVYIAQGVNDINKREIIGFMVSEEETEAAWSRFFLDLRSRGLQTPT' A
#
# COMPACT_ATOMS: atom_id res chain seq x y z
N SER A 1 -13.57 -14.43 3.28
CA SER A 1 -14.11 -13.75 2.09
C SER A 1 -12.95 -12.98 1.47
N HIS A 2 -12.42 -13.43 0.32
CA HIS A 2 -11.40 -12.65 -0.40
C HIS A 2 -12.16 -11.57 -1.19
N SER A 3 -12.15 -10.34 -0.68
CA SER A 3 -12.90 -9.23 -1.27
C SER A 3 -12.36 -8.94 -2.67
N LYS A 4 -13.18 -9.17 -3.70
CA LYS A 4 -12.89 -8.71 -5.05
C LYS A 4 -12.99 -7.19 -5.09
N PHE A 5 -11.99 -6.53 -5.66
CA PHE A 5 -12.00 -5.09 -5.87
C PHE A 5 -12.09 -4.78 -7.36
N ARG A 6 -12.96 -3.84 -7.76
CA ARG A 6 -13.07 -3.38 -9.15
C ARG A 6 -11.96 -2.39 -9.50
N TYR A 7 -11.56 -1.58 -8.51
CA TYR A 7 -10.53 -0.58 -8.66
C TYR A 7 -9.56 -0.68 -7.50
N LEU A 8 -8.28 -0.45 -7.81
CA LEU A 8 -7.21 -0.32 -6.85
C LEU A 8 -6.57 1.05 -7.04
N TYR A 9 -6.64 1.88 -6.02
CA TYR A 9 -5.89 3.13 -5.95
C TYR A 9 -4.65 2.90 -5.09
N VAL A 10 -3.52 3.38 -5.57
CA VAL A 10 -2.27 3.35 -4.83
C VAL A 10 -1.67 4.74 -4.77
N ASP A 11 -1.03 5.04 -3.64
CA ASP A 11 -0.33 6.30 -3.43
C ASP A 11 0.91 6.06 -2.57
N ALA A 12 1.88 6.96 -2.70
CA ALA A 12 3.04 7.02 -1.83
C ALA A 12 3.17 8.44 -1.25
N MET A 13 3.24 8.54 0.08
CA MET A 13 3.45 9.81 0.77
C MET A 13 4.67 9.75 1.68
N TYR A 14 5.37 10.88 1.81
CA TYR A 14 6.46 10.99 2.77
C TYR A 14 5.98 11.52 4.11
N ILE A 15 6.29 10.80 5.18
CA ILE A 15 6.02 11.24 6.55
C ILE A 15 7.34 11.46 7.30
N LYS A 16 7.32 12.36 8.28
CA LYS A 16 8.43 12.56 9.22
C LYS A 16 8.26 11.62 10.41
N VAL A 17 9.25 10.76 10.63
CA VAL A 17 9.29 9.85 11.78
C VAL A 17 10.54 10.12 12.60
N ARG A 18 10.49 9.78 13.89
CA ARG A 18 11.66 9.84 14.77
C ARG A 18 12.24 8.44 14.91
N GLU A 19 13.47 8.28 14.43
CA GLU A 19 14.27 7.05 14.52
C GLU A 19 15.70 7.42 14.92
N ASP A 20 16.35 6.61 15.75
CA ASP A 20 17.73 6.82 16.20
C ASP A 20 18.03 8.25 16.66
N ASN A 21 17.13 8.82 17.47
CA ASN A 21 17.18 10.20 17.98
C ASN A 21 17.21 11.30 16.89
N ARG A 22 16.80 11.00 15.66
CA ARG A 22 16.74 11.94 14.54
C ARG A 22 15.37 11.91 13.87
N VAL A 23 14.98 13.03 13.24
CA VAL A 23 13.77 13.08 12.42
C VAL A 23 14.15 12.81 10.96
N VAL A 24 13.61 11.74 10.40
CA VAL A 24 13.88 11.29 9.02
C VAL A 24 12.60 11.25 8.21
N SER A 25 12.72 11.34 6.89
CA SER A 25 11.61 11.13 5.95
C SER A 25 11.52 9.65 5.62
N LYS A 26 10.31 9.08 5.65
CA LYS A 26 10.04 7.72 5.15
C LYS A 26 8.91 7.76 4.14
N ALA A 27 9.00 6.92 3.11
CA ALA A 27 7.91 6.72 2.18
C ALA A 27 6.88 5.74 2.78
N VAL A 28 5.60 6.07 2.65
CA VAL A 28 4.47 5.23 3.05
C VAL A 28 3.64 4.94 1.82
N TYR A 29 3.64 3.68 1.42
CA TYR A 29 2.79 3.15 0.36
C TYR A 29 1.44 2.79 0.93
N ILE A 30 0.36 3.16 0.25
CA ILE A 30 -1.01 2.86 0.67
C ILE A 30 -1.75 2.28 -0.52
N ALA A 31 -2.51 1.20 -0.29
CA ALA A 31 -3.42 0.62 -1.27
C ALA A 31 -4.86 0.69 -0.75
N GLN A 32 -5.75 1.27 -1.56
CA GLN A 32 -7.17 1.37 -1.30
C GLN A 32 -7.96 0.68 -2.42
N GLY A 33 -8.85 -0.23 -2.05
CA GLY A 33 -9.73 -0.92 -2.99
C GLY A 33 -11.13 -0.34 -3.00
N VAL A 34 -11.79 -0.38 -4.16
CA VAL A 34 -13.24 -0.21 -4.27
C VAL A 34 -13.86 -1.57 -4.51
N ASN A 35 -14.64 -2.06 -3.54
CA ASN A 35 -15.29 -3.37 -3.64
C ASN A 35 -16.53 -3.34 -4.57
N ASP A 36 -17.17 -4.48 -4.72
CA ASP A 36 -18.36 -4.70 -5.57
C ASP A 36 -19.58 -3.85 -5.16
N ILE A 37 -19.69 -3.49 -3.89
CA ILE A 37 -20.73 -2.58 -3.36
C ILE A 37 -20.32 -1.09 -3.39
N ASN A 38 -19.26 -0.73 -4.14
CA ASN A 38 -18.75 0.65 -4.29
C ASN A 38 -18.20 1.27 -2.98
N LYS A 39 -17.85 0.44 -2.00
CA LYS A 39 -17.23 0.91 -0.76
C LYS A 39 -15.72 0.92 -0.89
N ARG A 40 -15.10 1.99 -0.40
CA ARG A 40 -13.64 2.15 -0.29
C ARG A 40 -13.12 1.49 0.98
N GLU A 41 -12.06 0.70 0.85
CA GLU A 41 -11.45 -0.04 1.96
C GLU A 41 -9.92 0.01 1.84
N ILE A 42 -9.20 0.18 2.95
CA ILE A 42 -7.73 0.08 2.96
C ILE A 42 -7.33 -1.39 2.91
N ILE A 43 -6.56 -1.76 1.89
CA ILE A 43 -6.09 -3.14 1.66
C ILE A 43 -4.75 -3.38 2.35
N GLY A 44 -3.93 -2.35 2.45
CA GLY A 44 -2.63 -2.43 3.10
C GLY A 44 -1.85 -1.14 2.99
N PHE A 45 -0.76 -1.12 3.75
CA PHE A 45 0.25 -0.09 3.68
C PHE A 45 1.63 -0.69 3.95
N MET A 46 2.68 -0.03 3.52
CA MET A 46 4.07 -0.41 3.78
C MET A 46 4.91 0.85 3.96
N VAL A 47 5.86 0.82 4.90
CA VAL A 47 6.84 1.91 5.08
C VAL A 47 8.17 1.48 4.50
N SER A 48 8.86 2.37 3.79
CA SER A 48 10.23 2.20 3.33
C SER A 48 11.08 3.44 3.58
N GLU A 49 12.39 3.28 3.45
CA GLU A 49 13.35 4.39 3.48
C GLU A 49 13.07 5.41 2.37
N GLU A 50 12.86 4.92 1.16
CA GLU A 50 12.75 5.72 -0.05
C GLU A 50 11.68 5.15 -0.98
N GLU A 51 11.14 6.02 -1.83
CA GLU A 51 10.23 5.62 -2.89
C GLU A 51 10.99 5.03 -4.09
N THR A 52 11.05 3.71 -4.17
CA THR A 52 11.75 3.00 -5.25
C THR A 52 10.84 1.99 -5.95
N GLU A 53 11.16 1.66 -7.21
CA GLU A 53 10.46 0.60 -7.95
C GLU A 53 10.52 -0.76 -7.23
N ALA A 54 11.66 -1.06 -6.61
CA ALA A 54 11.84 -2.29 -5.84
C ALA A 54 10.92 -2.34 -4.63
N ALA A 55 10.72 -1.21 -3.94
CA ALA A 55 9.80 -1.12 -2.81
C ALA A 55 8.34 -1.22 -3.27
N TRP A 56 7.95 -0.56 -4.36
CA TRP A 56 6.64 -0.75 -4.99
C TRP A 56 6.37 -2.23 -5.34
N SER A 57 7.35 -2.89 -5.96
CA SER A 57 7.26 -4.31 -6.32
C SER A 57 7.05 -5.19 -5.09
N ARG A 58 7.82 -4.96 -4.01
CA ARG A 58 7.64 -5.68 -2.74
C ARG A 58 6.26 -5.44 -2.14
N PHE A 59 5.76 -4.20 -2.17
CA PHE A 59 4.44 -3.88 -1.67
C PHE A 59 3.36 -4.66 -2.41
N PHE A 60 3.35 -4.65 -3.75
CA PHE A 60 2.37 -5.41 -4.52
C PHE A 60 2.48 -6.92 -4.34
N LEU A 61 3.70 -7.46 -4.23
CA LEU A 61 3.92 -8.87 -3.94
C LEU A 61 3.37 -9.26 -2.57
N ASP A 62 3.56 -8.43 -1.54
CA ASP A 62 2.94 -8.63 -0.23
C ASP A 62 1.42 -8.66 -0.34
N LEU A 63 0.80 -7.66 -1.00
CA LEU A 63 -0.65 -7.62 -1.17
C LEU A 63 -1.17 -8.90 -1.85
N ARG A 64 -0.49 -9.37 -2.92
CA ARG A 64 -0.84 -10.61 -3.62
C ARG A 64 -0.69 -11.85 -2.74
N SER A 65 0.38 -11.93 -1.95
CA SER A 65 0.59 -13.05 -1.02
C SER A 65 -0.50 -13.12 0.06
N ARG A 66 -1.07 -11.97 0.45
CA ARG A 66 -2.23 -11.87 1.34
C ARG A 66 -3.58 -12.09 0.64
N GLY A 67 -3.56 -12.53 -0.62
CA GLY A 67 -4.75 -12.93 -1.36
C GLY A 67 -5.41 -11.80 -2.18
N LEU A 68 -4.76 -10.65 -2.36
CA LEU A 68 -5.24 -9.64 -3.31
C LEU A 68 -5.19 -10.22 -4.73
N GLN A 69 -6.35 -10.24 -5.39
CA GLN A 69 -6.48 -10.63 -6.78
C GLN A 69 -6.43 -9.40 -7.68
N THR A 70 -6.08 -9.60 -8.95
CA THR A 70 -6.12 -8.54 -9.97
C THR A 70 -7.54 -7.97 -10.06
N PRO A 71 -7.70 -6.63 -10.01
CA PRO A 71 -9.00 -6.01 -10.20
C PRO A 71 -9.66 -6.42 -11.53
N THR A 72 -10.97 -6.63 -11.52
CA THR A 72 -11.76 -7.06 -12.69
C THR A 72 -12.93 -6.11 -12.91
#